data_AF-A0A972U7Z9-F1
#
_entry.id   AF-A0A972U7Z9-F1
#
_cell.length_a   1.000
_cell.length_b   1.000
_cell.length_c   1.000
_cell.angle_alpha   90.00
_cell.angle_beta   90.00
_cell.angle_gamma   90.00
#
_symmetry.space_group_name_H-M   'P 1'
#
loop_
_entity.id
_entity.type
_entity.pdbx_description
1 polymer ?
#
loop_
_entity_poly.entity_id
_entity_poly.type
_entity_poly.pdbx_seq_one_letter_code
_entity_poly.pdbx_strand_id
1 'polypeptide(L)'
;MKAKNTIRESRTDWGRLDAMSDSDIDVSDVAKLDKAFFERAQVRLPKRKSSISLRVDPDVLEWFKHQGRGYQTRINAVLKAYVHAHQH
;
A
#
# COMPACT_ATOMS: atom_id res chain seq x y z
N MET A 1 -1.62 12.13 -18.72
CA MET A 1 -1.77 12.13 -17.24
C MET A 1 -0.68 13.02 -16.59
N LYS A 2 -0.96 13.74 -15.48
CA LYS A 2 0.04 14.62 -14.83
C LYS A 2 1.02 13.83 -13.95
N ALA A 3 2.31 13.98 -14.23
CA ALA A 3 3.45 13.24 -13.67
C ALA A 3 3.80 13.46 -12.17
N LYS A 4 2.89 13.96 -11.33
CA LYS A 4 3.22 14.42 -9.96
C LYS A 4 2.89 13.41 -8.84
N ASN A 5 2.96 12.10 -9.08
CA ASN A 5 2.66 11.08 -8.05
C ASN A 5 3.83 10.15 -7.70
N THR A 6 4.99 10.31 -8.32
CA THR A 6 6.18 9.50 -8.03
C THR A 6 7.40 10.38 -7.77
N ILE A 7 8.22 10.01 -6.79
CA ILE A 7 9.48 10.71 -6.43
C ILE A 7 10.51 10.63 -7.57
N ARG A 8 10.37 9.65 -8.46
CA ARG A 8 11.24 9.43 -9.62
C ARG A 8 10.48 9.71 -10.91
N GLU A 9 11.22 10.19 -11.91
CA GLU A 9 10.71 10.29 -13.28
C GLU A 9 10.23 8.93 -13.76
N SER A 10 9.04 8.91 -14.34
CA SER A 10 8.50 7.71 -14.96
C SER A 10 9.34 7.39 -16.19
N ARG A 11 9.89 6.18 -16.23
CA ARG A 11 10.61 5.64 -17.41
C ARG A 11 9.66 5.09 -18.48
N THR A 12 8.35 5.28 -18.29
CA THR A 12 7.32 4.80 -19.19
C THR A 12 7.16 5.79 -20.35
N ASP A 13 7.16 5.28 -21.57
CA ASP A 13 6.78 6.06 -22.74
C ASP A 13 5.25 6.22 -22.77
N TRP A 14 4.78 7.31 -22.19
CA TRP A 14 3.36 7.62 -22.11
C TRP A 14 2.75 7.98 -23.47
N GLY A 15 3.53 8.55 -24.40
CA GLY A 15 3.04 8.92 -25.73
C GLY A 15 2.69 7.70 -26.56
N ARG A 16 3.53 6.66 -26.47
CA ARG A 16 3.24 5.36 -27.08
C ARG A 16 1.98 4.71 -26.51
N LEU A 17 1.83 4.68 -25.18
CA LEU A 17 0.69 4.03 -24.54
C LEU A 17 -0.63 4.76 -24.81
N ASP A 18 -0.61 6.10 -24.87
CA ASP A 18 -1.81 6.92 -25.14
C ASP A 18 -2.32 6.74 -26.59
N ALA A 19 -1.42 6.42 -27.52
CA ALA A 19 -1.75 6.16 -28.92
C ALA A 19 -2.06 4.68 -29.23
N MET A 20 -1.87 3.77 -28.27
CA MET A 20 -2.09 2.33 -28.45
C MET A 20 -3.59 2.01 -28.36
N SER A 21 -4.09 1.17 -29.26
CA SER A 21 -5.49 0.73 -29.21
C SER A 21 -5.69 -0.43 -28.24
N ASP A 22 -6.89 -0.58 -27.70
CA ASP A 22 -7.22 -1.71 -26.80
C ASP A 22 -7.00 -3.08 -27.46
N SER A 23 -7.16 -3.18 -28.78
CA SER A 23 -6.93 -4.40 -29.56
C SER A 23 -5.46 -4.80 -29.65
N ASP A 24 -4.53 -3.86 -29.45
CA ASP A 24 -3.09 -4.12 -29.49
C ASP A 24 -2.55 -4.60 -28.12
N ILE A 25 -3.40 -4.63 -27.08
CA ILE A 25 -3.04 -5.08 -25.73
C ILE A 25 -3.03 -6.60 -25.70
N ASP A 26 -1.86 -7.19 -25.50
CA ASP A 26 -1.74 -8.62 -25.22
C ASP A 26 -2.30 -8.93 -23.82
N VAL A 27 -3.30 -9.80 -23.79
CA VAL A 27 -3.96 -10.29 -22.57
C VAL A 27 -3.89 -11.81 -22.45
N SER A 28 -3.03 -12.46 -23.23
CA SER A 28 -2.93 -13.92 -23.29
C SER A 28 -2.45 -14.56 -21.98
N ASP A 29 -1.72 -13.81 -21.16
CA ASP A 29 -1.14 -14.23 -19.89
C ASP A 29 -2.06 -14.02 -18.67
N VAL A 30 -3.18 -13.31 -18.84
CA VAL A 30 -4.10 -12.93 -17.75
C VAL A 30 -5.50 -13.50 -17.92
N ALA A 31 -6.04 -14.07 -16.85
CA ALA A 31 -7.42 -14.55 -16.83
C ALA A 31 -8.41 -13.37 -16.83
N LYS A 32 -9.47 -13.47 -17.65
CA LYS A 32 -10.56 -12.49 -17.66
C LYS A 32 -11.30 -12.53 -16.32
N LEU A 33 -11.42 -11.38 -15.67
CA LEU A 33 -12.24 -11.22 -14.46
C LEU A 33 -13.72 -11.11 -14.86
N ASP A 34 -14.56 -11.93 -14.26
CA ASP A 34 -16.00 -11.98 -14.53
C ASP A 34 -16.81 -11.24 -13.45
N LYS A 35 -18.12 -11.12 -13.65
CA LYS A 35 -19.00 -10.46 -12.68
C LYS A 35 -19.00 -11.17 -11.32
N ALA A 36 -18.89 -12.50 -11.30
CA ALA A 36 -18.86 -13.29 -10.07
C ALA A 36 -17.61 -13.00 -9.22
N PHE A 37 -16.47 -12.69 -9.85
CA PHE A 37 -15.29 -12.19 -9.13
C PHE A 37 -15.60 -10.88 -8.42
N PHE A 38 -16.20 -9.90 -9.12
CA PHE A 38 -16.50 -8.59 -8.54
C PHE A 38 -17.60 -8.63 -7.47
N GLU A 39 -18.55 -9.57 -7.56
CA GLU A 39 -19.56 -9.79 -6.51
C GLU A 39 -18.94 -10.22 -5.18
N ARG A 40 -17.83 -10.95 -5.20
CA ARG A 40 -17.10 -11.41 -4.01
C ARG A 40 -15.94 -10.51 -3.62
N ALA A 41 -15.54 -9.60 -4.50
CA ALA A 41 -14.39 -8.74 -4.29
C ALA A 41 -14.65 -7.76 -3.14
N GLN A 42 -13.78 -7.79 -2.13
CA GLN A 42 -13.82 -6.80 -1.05
C GLN A 42 -12.83 -5.67 -1.32
N VAL A 43 -13.36 -4.47 -1.54
CA VAL A 43 -12.54 -3.27 -1.65
C VAL A 43 -11.92 -2.96 -0.29
N ARG A 44 -10.59 -3.12 -0.19
CA ARG A 44 -9.81 -2.75 1.00
C ARG A 44 -9.24 -1.35 0.80
N LEU A 45 -10.02 -0.33 1.15
CA LEU A 45 -9.51 1.04 1.19
C LEU A 45 -8.47 1.17 2.32
N PRO A 46 -7.32 1.83 2.09
CA PRO A 46 -6.38 2.12 3.16
C PRO A 46 -7.06 3.04 4.18
N LYS A 47 -7.37 2.50 5.36
CA LYS A 47 -7.88 3.30 6.47
C LYS A 47 -6.82 4.33 6.85
N ARG A 48 -7.20 5.61 6.89
CA ARG A 48 -6.32 6.67 7.40
C ARG A 48 -5.98 6.35 8.85
N LYS A 49 -4.68 6.35 9.17
CA LYS A 49 -4.22 6.20 10.54
C LYS A 49 -4.52 7.50 11.28
N SER A 50 -5.03 7.41 12.51
CA SER A 50 -5.17 8.57 13.38
C SER A 50 -3.79 8.99 13.89
N SER A 51 -3.46 10.27 13.78
CA SER A 51 -2.25 10.83 14.39
C SER A 51 -2.55 11.11 15.85
N ILE A 52 -1.86 10.40 16.76
CA ILE A 52 -1.99 10.59 18.20
C ILE A 52 -0.63 10.92 18.80
N SER A 53 -0.63 11.66 19.91
CA SER A 53 0.56 11.84 20.74
C SER A 53 0.59 10.75 21.81
N LEU A 54 1.57 9.86 21.73
CA LEU A 54 1.77 8.75 22.68
C LEU A 54 3.16 8.88 23.29
N ARG A 55 3.27 8.75 24.61
CA ARG A 55 4.55 8.64 25.30
C ARG A 55 5.01 7.18 25.28
N VAL A 56 6.26 6.97 24.90
CA VAL A 56 6.93 5.68 24.84
C VAL A 56 8.27 5.84 25.53
N ASP A 57 8.72 4.80 26.22
CA ASP A 57 10.02 4.84 26.89
C ASP A 57 11.17 5.08 25.89
N PRO A 58 12.22 5.84 26.30
CA PRO A 58 13.28 6.24 25.38
C PRO A 58 14.03 5.05 24.75
N ASP A 59 14.32 4.02 25.52
CA ASP A 59 15.03 2.81 25.09
C ASP A 59 14.24 2.03 24.03
N VAL A 60 12.92 1.90 24.23
CA VAL A 60 12.01 1.26 23.27
C VAL A 60 11.98 2.07 21.97
N LEU A 61 11.87 3.40 22.06
CA LEU A 61 11.85 4.27 20.89
C LEU A 61 13.17 4.17 20.09
N GLU A 62 14.31 4.23 20.78
CA GLU A 62 15.62 4.13 20.14
C GLU A 62 15.83 2.76 19.49
N TRP A 63 15.38 1.67 20.12
CA TRP A 63 15.43 0.34 19.53
C TRP A 63 14.68 0.28 18.19
N PHE A 64 13.47 0.84 18.11
CA PHE A 64 12.71 0.89 16.87
C PHE A 64 13.37 1.80 15.82
N LYS A 65 13.93 2.95 16.22
CA LYS A 65 14.62 3.87 15.31
C LYS A 65 15.86 3.22 14.68
N HIS A 66 16.61 2.42 15.43
CA HIS A 66 17.79 1.69 14.91
C HIS A 66 17.45 0.74 13.76
N GLN A 67 16.20 0.30 13.63
CA GLN A 67 15.74 -0.53 12.51
C GLN A 67 15.53 0.28 11.21
N GLY A 68 15.81 1.58 11.22
CA GLY A 68 15.80 2.46 10.06
C GLY A 68 14.41 2.94 9.66
N ARG A 69 14.28 3.31 8.38
CA ARG A 69 13.06 3.92 7.83
C ARG A 69 11.84 3.01 8.07
N GLY A 70 10.76 3.61 8.55
CA GLY A 70 9.51 2.88 8.82
C GLY A 70 9.34 2.39 10.25
N TYR A 71 10.20 2.81 11.19
CA TYR A 71 10.08 2.45 12.62
C TYR A 71 8.67 2.67 13.20
N GLN A 72 8.00 3.77 12.87
CA GLN A 72 6.60 4.03 13.30
C GLN A 72 5.61 2.98 12.75
N THR A 73 5.85 2.47 11.54
CA THR A 73 5.01 1.41 10.97
C THR A 73 5.21 0.09 11.71
N ARG A 74 6.44 -0.19 12.17
CA ARG A 74 6.75 -1.37 12.99
C ARG A 74 6.12 -1.27 14.38
N ILE A 75 6.22 -0.11 15.04
CA ILE A 75 5.52 0.16 16.30
C ILE A 75 4.02 -0.15 16.15
N ASN A 76 3.39 0.39 15.11
CA ASN A 76 1.98 0.15 14.84
C ASN A 76 1.66 -1.34 14.56
N ALA A 77 2.57 -2.10 13.95
CA ALA A 77 2.38 -3.53 13.71
C ALA A 77 2.38 -4.32 15.03
N VAL A 78 3.28 -3.99 15.96
CA VAL A 78 3.32 -4.60 17.30
C VAL A 78 2.05 -4.30 18.08
N LEU A 79 1.59 -3.05 18.09
CA LEU A 79 0.34 -2.66 18.75
C LEU A 79 -0.86 -3.43 18.18
N LYS A 80 -0.92 -3.62 16.85
CA LYS A 80 -1.96 -4.45 16.22
C LYS A 80 -1.88 -5.90 16.68
N ALA A 81 -0.70 -6.51 16.67
CA ALA A 81 -0.53 -7.89 17.11
C ALA A 81 -0.98 -8.09 18.56
N TYR A 82 -0.63 -7.15 19.44
CA TYR A 82 -1.08 -7.14 20.83
C TYR A 82 -2.61 -7.08 20.93
N VAL A 83 -3.26 -6.14 20.23
CA VAL A 83 -4.73 -6.02 20.21
C VAL A 83 -5.39 -7.31 19.72
N HIS A 84 -4.91 -7.90 18.62
CA HIS A 84 -5.45 -9.14 18.08
C HIS A 84 -5.32 -10.32 19.06
N ALA A 85 -4.21 -10.40 19.80
CA ALA A 85 -4.00 -11.46 20.79
C ALA A 85 -4.89 -11.32 22.03
N HIS A 86 -5.44 -10.13 22.31
CA HIS A 86 -6.27 -9.84 23.48
C HIS A 86 -7.73 -9.56 23.13
N GLN A 87 -8.10 -9.65 21.84
CA GLN A 87 -9.49 -9.60 21.40
C GLN A 87 -10.05 -11.02 21.34
N HIS A 88 -10.56 -11.48 22.49
CA HIS A 88 -11.41 -12.66 22.65
C HIS A 88 -12.67 -12.27 23.42
#